data_AF-A0A2M9X8E3-F1
#
_entry.id   AF-A0A2M9X8E3-F1
#
_cell.length_a   1.000
_cell.length_b   1.000
_cell.length_c   1.000
_cell.angle_alpha   90.00
_cell.angle_beta   90.00
_cell.angle_gamma   90.00
#
_symmetry.space_group_name_H-M   'P 1'
#
loop_
_entity.id
_entity.type
_entity.pdbx_description
1 polymer ?
#
loop_
_entity_poly.entity_id
_entity_poly.type
_entity_poly.pdbx_seq_one_letter_code
_entity_poly.pdbx_strand_id
1 'polypeptide(L)'
;MASKNTEILFGAKAKAIIEASGDTQVVAASKLGLSVPGLGSITQNRVKTTSHEVLMALVNEYHVDLLYLVDNDIPVLPIRYSSSKERMKPENDENKTFYDLIITTRGLKEIVHNLLKISPKKRKAIGDMIATLTEKDED
;
A
#
# COMPACT_ATOMS: atom_id res chain seq x y z
N MET A 1 -20.85 -29.60 -17.71
CA MET A 1 -19.59 -29.10 -17.10
C MET A 1 -19.95 -27.88 -16.28
N ALA A 2 -19.76 -27.93 -14.97
CA ALA A 2 -20.05 -26.77 -14.12
C ALA A 2 -19.09 -25.64 -14.50
N SER A 3 -19.64 -24.48 -14.86
CA SER A 3 -18.88 -23.24 -14.98
C SER A 3 -18.07 -23.07 -13.69
N LYS A 4 -16.74 -23.17 -13.75
CA LYS A 4 -15.91 -22.77 -12.62
C LYS A 4 -16.27 -21.31 -12.34
N ASN A 5 -16.85 -21.03 -11.17
CA ASN A 5 -17.01 -19.67 -10.69
C ASN A 5 -15.60 -19.07 -10.62
N THR A 6 -15.19 -18.33 -11.64
CA THR A 6 -13.94 -17.58 -11.62
C THR A 6 -14.11 -16.51 -10.57
N GLU A 7 -13.48 -16.70 -9.41
CA GLU A 7 -13.54 -15.74 -8.32
C GLU A 7 -12.89 -14.42 -8.79
N ILE A 8 -13.63 -13.32 -8.69
CA ILE A 8 -13.14 -12.00 -9.08
C ILE A 8 -12.32 -11.47 -7.90
N LEU A 9 -11.00 -11.35 -8.10
CA LEU A 9 -10.07 -10.96 -7.04
C LEU A 9 -9.80 -9.45 -6.99
N PHE A 10 -10.31 -8.67 -7.95
CA PHE A 10 -10.01 -7.25 -8.08
C PHE A 10 -10.21 -6.45 -6.78
N GLY A 11 -11.35 -6.60 -6.10
CA GLY A 11 -11.63 -5.86 -4.87
C GLY A 11 -10.73 -6.27 -3.71
N ALA A 12 -10.42 -7.56 -3.60
CA ALA A 12 -9.45 -8.07 -2.62
C ALA A 12 -8.03 -7.52 -2.89
N LYS A 13 -7.62 -7.43 -4.16
CA LYS A 13 -6.35 -6.84 -4.57
C LYS A 13 -6.29 -5.35 -4.29
N ALA A 14 -7.34 -4.60 -4.62
CA ALA A 14 -7.44 -3.18 -4.31
C ALA A 14 -7.35 -2.93 -2.79
N LYS A 15 -8.02 -3.78 -1.98
CA LYS A 15 -7.94 -3.74 -0.52
C LYS A 15 -6.50 -3.96 -0.03
N ALA A 16 -5.83 -5.00 -0.52
CA ALA A 16 -4.46 -5.30 -0.12
C ALA A 16 -3.49 -4.15 -0.43
N ILE A 17 -3.67 -3.47 -1.58
CA ILE A 17 -2.88 -2.30 -1.97
C ILE A 17 -3.04 -1.15 -0.97
N ILE A 18 -4.27 -0.81 -0.61
CA ILE A 18 -4.58 0.28 0.32
C ILE A 18 -4.06 -0.03 1.72
N GLU A 19 -4.22 -1.27 2.18
CA GLU A 19 -3.69 -1.69 3.49
C GLU A 19 -2.15 -1.64 3.52
N ALA A 20 -1.50 -1.96 2.40
CA ALA A 20 -0.04 -1.90 2.28
C ALA A 20 0.49 -0.46 2.23
N SER A 21 -0.27 0.50 1.67
CA SER A 21 0.12 1.92 1.68
C SER A 21 -0.03 2.56 3.06
N GLY A 22 -0.88 1.99 3.93
CA GLY A 22 -1.22 2.56 5.23
C GLY A 22 -2.26 3.67 5.16
N ASP A 23 -2.85 3.92 3.99
CA ASP A 23 -3.90 4.91 3.83
C ASP A 23 -5.18 4.48 4.54
N THR A 24 -5.88 5.45 5.13
CA THR A 24 -7.26 5.21 5.59
C THR A 24 -8.19 5.12 4.39
N GLN A 25 -9.35 4.49 4.56
CA GLN A 25 -10.36 4.41 3.50
C GLN A 25 -10.77 5.80 2.97
N VAL A 26 -10.78 6.82 3.82
CA VAL A 26 -11.11 8.21 3.44
C VAL A 26 -10.03 8.80 2.54
N VAL A 27 -8.76 8.66 2.93
CA VAL A 27 -7.62 9.16 2.16
C VAL A 27 -7.52 8.43 0.81
N ALA A 28 -7.62 7.11 0.82
CA ALA A 28 -7.58 6.30 -0.38
C ALA A 28 -8.73 6.65 -1.35
N ALA A 29 -9.95 6.86 -0.84
CA ALA A 29 -11.08 7.26 -1.67
C ALA A 29 -10.84 8.61 -2.35
N SER A 30 -10.33 9.60 -1.61
CA SER A 30 -9.98 10.91 -2.14
C SER A 30 -8.92 10.83 -3.24
N LYS A 31 -7.82 10.08 -3.01
CA LYS A 31 -6.75 9.89 -4.00
C LYS A 31 -7.24 9.24 -5.29
N LEU A 32 -8.15 8.26 -5.15
CA LEU A 32 -8.73 7.54 -6.28
C LEU A 32 -9.87 8.29 -6.98
N GLY A 33 -10.25 9.49 -6.53
CA GLY A 33 -11.39 10.24 -7.07
C GLY A 33 -12.73 9.53 -6.84
N LEU A 34 -12.84 8.74 -5.77
CA LEU A 34 -14.00 7.94 -5.43
C LEU A 34 -14.70 8.47 -4.17
N SER A 35 -15.97 8.12 -4.03
CA SER A 35 -16.65 8.26 -2.74
C SER A 35 -16.20 7.15 -1.78
N VAL A 36 -16.18 7.44 -0.48
CA VAL A 36 -15.86 6.43 0.56
C VAL A 36 -16.75 5.18 0.45
N PRO A 37 -18.08 5.29 0.22
CA PRO A 37 -18.93 4.12 -0.04
C PRO A 37 -18.62 3.40 -1.35
N GLY A 38 -18.23 4.15 -2.39
CA GLY A 38 -17.82 3.59 -3.68
C GLY A 38 -16.58 2.71 -3.54
N LEU A 39 -15.54 3.23 -2.87
CA LEU A 39 -14.34 2.44 -2.54
C LEU A 39 -14.66 1.24 -1.64
N GLY A 40 -15.57 1.41 -0.67
CA GLY A 40 -16.05 0.31 0.18
C GLY A 40 -16.71 -0.81 -0.62
N SER A 41 -17.50 -0.46 -1.63
CA SER A 41 -18.16 -1.42 -2.51
C SER A 41 -17.16 -2.20 -3.36
N ILE A 42 -16.11 -1.53 -3.85
CA ILE A 42 -15.01 -2.16 -4.58
C ILE A 42 -14.26 -3.14 -3.69
N THR A 43 -13.74 -2.67 -2.56
CA THR A 43 -12.87 -3.47 -1.65
C THR A 43 -13.59 -4.66 -1.00
N GLN A 44 -14.92 -4.66 -0.98
CA GLN A 44 -15.76 -5.76 -0.51
C GLN A 44 -16.23 -6.69 -1.64
N ASN A 45 -15.66 -6.60 -2.85
CA ASN A 45 -16.04 -7.40 -4.02
C ASN A 45 -17.54 -7.30 -4.40
N ARG A 46 -18.21 -6.19 -4.04
CA ARG A 46 -19.61 -5.94 -4.44
C ARG A 46 -19.71 -5.43 -5.87
N VAL A 47 -18.59 -4.95 -6.41
CA VAL A 47 -18.45 -4.47 -7.79
C VAL A 47 -17.87 -5.59 -8.66
N LYS A 48 -18.65 -6.06 -9.65
CA LYS A 48 -18.26 -7.16 -10.54
C LYS A 48 -17.36 -6.72 -11.70
N THR A 49 -17.47 -5.46 -12.11
CA THR A 49 -16.65 -4.87 -13.17
C THR A 49 -16.26 -3.48 -12.70
N THR A 50 -14.99 -3.13 -12.88
CA THR A 50 -14.48 -1.81 -12.50
C THR A 50 -14.22 -1.01 -13.77
N SER A 51 -14.34 0.31 -13.70
CA SER A 51 -14.09 1.17 -14.85
C SER A 51 -12.59 1.28 -15.14
N HIS A 52 -12.25 1.64 -16.37
CA HIS A 52 -10.86 1.86 -16.77
C HIS A 52 -10.20 2.97 -15.92
N GLU A 53 -10.94 4.02 -15.60
CA GLU A 53 -10.48 5.14 -14.78
C GLU A 53 -10.08 4.68 -13.37
N VAL A 54 -10.86 3.78 -12.77
CA VAL A 54 -10.55 3.22 -11.44
C VAL A 54 -9.30 2.33 -11.48
N LEU A 55 -9.14 1.52 -12.53
CA LEU A 55 -7.93 0.72 -12.73
C LEU A 55 -6.70 1.61 -12.84
N MET A 56 -6.77 2.61 -13.71
CA MET A 56 -5.65 3.52 -13.94
C MET A 56 -5.36 4.38 -12.72
N ALA A 57 -6.37 4.79 -11.95
CA ALA A 57 -6.17 5.51 -10.69
C ALA A 57 -5.37 4.64 -9.68
N LEU A 58 -5.71 3.35 -9.55
CA LEU A 58 -4.96 2.43 -8.69
C LEU A 58 -3.52 2.24 -9.18
N VAL A 59 -3.32 2.03 -10.48
CA VAL A 59 -2.00 1.86 -11.09
C VAL A 59 -1.14 3.11 -10.88
N ASN A 60 -1.69 4.29 -11.11
CA ASN A 60 -0.94 5.54 -11.06
C ASN A 60 -0.64 5.97 -9.62
N GLU A 61 -1.61 5.85 -8.71
CA GLU A 61 -1.45 6.29 -7.31
C GLU A 61 -0.56 5.33 -6.50
N TYR A 62 -0.70 4.03 -6.72
CA TYR A 62 0.00 3.01 -5.91
C TYR A 62 1.11 2.28 -6.67
N HIS A 63 1.37 2.66 -7.93
CA HIS A 63 2.41 2.07 -8.79
C HIS A 63 2.31 0.54 -8.92
N VAL A 64 1.08 0.02 -8.94
CA VAL A 64 0.82 -1.41 -9.01
C VAL A 64 0.84 -1.90 -10.45
N ASP A 65 1.25 -3.15 -10.65
CA ASP A 65 1.21 -3.78 -11.96
C ASP A 65 -0.26 -3.96 -12.39
N LEU A 66 -0.61 -3.41 -13.55
CA LEU A 66 -1.95 -3.53 -14.12
C LEU A 66 -2.33 -5.01 -14.31
N LEU A 67 -1.39 -5.86 -14.74
CA LEU A 67 -1.64 -7.28 -14.93
C LEU A 67 -2.01 -7.94 -13.61
N TYR A 68 -1.34 -7.56 -12.51
CA TYR A 68 -1.72 -8.02 -11.18
C TYR A 68 -3.14 -7.62 -10.82
N LEU A 69 -3.60 -6.41 -11.12
CA LEU A 69 -4.96 -5.99 -10.80
C LEU A 69 -6.05 -6.76 -11.56
N VAL A 70 -5.81 -7.12 -12.82
CA VAL A 70 -6.86 -7.65 -13.73
C VAL A 70 -6.83 -9.16 -13.89
N ASP A 71 -5.68 -9.81 -13.69
CA ASP A 71 -5.53 -11.26 -13.88
C ASP A 71 -5.88 -12.02 -12.59
N ASN A 72 -7.02 -12.73 -12.59
CA ASN A 72 -7.47 -13.50 -11.42
C ASN A 72 -6.60 -14.74 -11.13
N ASP A 73 -5.76 -15.19 -12.06
CA ASP A 73 -4.82 -16.29 -11.80
C ASP A 73 -3.63 -15.83 -10.94
N ILE A 74 -3.38 -14.52 -10.86
CA ILE A 74 -2.40 -13.94 -9.95
C ILE A 74 -3.03 -13.82 -8.54
N PRO A 75 -2.44 -14.40 -7.50
CA PRO A 75 -2.99 -14.34 -6.14
C PRO A 75 -3.00 -12.91 -5.59
N VAL A 76 -3.83 -12.67 -4.56
CA VAL A 76 -3.92 -11.36 -3.88
C VAL A 76 -2.61 -10.94 -3.22
N LEU A 77 -1.81 -11.89 -2.75
CA LEU A 77 -0.48 -11.64 -2.21
C LEU A 77 0.53 -12.61 -2.84
N PRO A 78 1.79 -12.17 -3.08
CA PRO A 78 2.31 -10.82 -2.85
C PRO A 78 1.79 -9.78 -3.87
N ILE A 79 1.70 -8.51 -3.44
CA ILE A 79 1.34 -7.40 -4.34
C ILE A 79 2.45 -7.25 -5.37
N ARG A 80 2.07 -7.17 -6.66
CA ARG A 80 3.03 -6.86 -7.74
C ARG A 80 2.94 -5.39 -8.10
N TYR A 81 4.10 -4.77 -8.16
CA TYR A 81 4.27 -3.37 -8.54
C TYR A 81 4.85 -3.28 -9.95
N SER A 82 4.47 -2.26 -10.71
CA SER A 82 4.97 -2.06 -12.07
C SER A 82 6.50 -1.88 -12.04
N SER A 83 7.23 -2.68 -12.83
CA SER A 83 8.69 -2.82 -12.79
C SER A 83 9.49 -1.60 -13.25
N SER A 84 8.86 -0.47 -13.59
CA SER A 84 9.54 0.81 -13.79
C SER A 84 9.95 1.50 -12.48
N LYS A 85 9.58 0.94 -11.32
CA LYS A 85 10.24 1.18 -10.02
C LYS A 85 10.82 -0.13 -9.46
N GLU A 86 11.72 -0.74 -10.22
CA GLU A 86 12.63 -1.72 -9.62
C GLU A 86 13.44 -1.01 -8.52
N ARG A 87 13.15 -1.42 -7.29
CA ARG A 87 13.67 -0.91 -6.01
C ARG A 87 13.06 0.43 -5.64
N MET A 88 12.77 0.58 -4.35
CA MET A 88 12.72 1.85 -3.65
C MET A 88 14.04 2.59 -3.93
N LYS A 89 14.17 3.21 -5.11
CA LYS A 89 15.06 4.31 -5.30
C LYS A 89 14.31 5.48 -4.69
N PRO A 90 14.81 6.04 -3.59
CA PRO A 90 14.21 7.21 -3.01
C PRO A 90 14.05 8.30 -4.08
N GLU A 91 12.81 8.70 -4.33
CA GLU A 91 12.42 9.53 -5.49
C GLU A 91 12.81 11.01 -5.36
N ASN A 92 13.38 11.42 -4.23
CA ASN A 92 13.98 12.74 -4.04
C ASN A 92 15.34 12.57 -3.31
N ASP A 93 16.22 13.56 -3.44
CA ASP A 93 17.53 13.56 -2.78
C ASP A 93 17.43 13.40 -1.25
N GLU A 94 16.33 13.86 -0.65
CA GLU A 94 16.06 13.74 0.79
C GLU A 94 15.78 12.30 1.21
N ASN A 95 14.91 11.58 0.51
CA ASN A 95 14.62 10.18 0.77
C ASN A 95 15.89 9.33 0.53
N LYS A 96 16.79 9.77 -0.35
CA LYS A 96 18.05 9.09 -0.64
C LYS A 96 19.02 9.26 0.50
N THR A 97 19.16 10.49 0.94
CA THR A 97 19.93 10.83 2.14
C THR A 97 19.40 10.07 3.36
N PHE A 98 18.07 9.96 3.51
CA PHE A 98 17.46 9.24 4.62
C PHE A 98 17.64 7.72 4.52
N TYR A 99 17.47 7.14 3.33
CA TYR A 99 17.74 5.72 3.10
C TYR A 99 19.21 5.39 3.37
N ASP A 100 20.13 6.21 2.84
CA ASP A 100 21.57 6.09 3.06
C ASP A 100 21.88 6.17 4.56
N LEU A 101 21.30 7.14 5.28
CA LEU A 101 21.43 7.25 6.74
C LEU A 101 21.01 5.97 7.48
N ILE A 102 19.87 5.36 7.09
CA ILE A 102 19.39 4.12 7.70
C ILE A 102 20.37 2.97 7.44
N ILE A 103 20.88 2.82 6.22
CA ILE A 103 21.75 1.69 5.86
C ILE A 103 23.19 1.85 6.36
N THR A 104 23.69 3.09 6.47
CA THR A 104 25.07 3.37 6.90
C THR A 104 25.18 3.48 8.42
N THR A 105 24.10 3.83 9.12
CA THR A 105 24.17 3.99 10.58
C THR A 105 24.06 2.64 11.28
N ARG A 106 25.11 2.30 12.04
CA ARG A 106 25.18 1.06 12.82
C ARG A 106 24.03 1.00 13.83
N GLY A 107 23.33 -0.13 13.87
CA GLY A 107 22.18 -0.35 14.75
C GLY A 107 20.84 0.14 14.18
N LEU A 108 20.81 1.27 13.47
CA LEU A 108 19.57 1.82 12.87
C LEU A 108 18.97 0.86 11.83
N LYS A 109 19.82 0.27 10.97
CA LYS A 109 19.42 -0.78 10.03
C LYS A 109 18.71 -1.95 10.71
N GLU A 110 19.25 -2.43 11.84
CA GLU A 110 18.70 -3.57 12.59
C GLU A 110 17.38 -3.21 13.26
N ILE A 111 17.26 -1.99 13.79
CA ILE A 111 16.02 -1.45 14.37
C ILE A 111 14.93 -1.41 13.30
N VAL A 112 15.18 -0.80 12.14
CA VAL A 112 14.21 -0.73 11.05
C VAL A 112 13.81 -2.14 10.59
N HIS A 113 14.79 -3.03 10.40
CA HIS A 113 14.51 -4.41 10.01
C HIS A 113 13.66 -5.17 11.03
N ASN A 114 13.88 -4.94 12.33
CA ASN A 114 13.08 -5.55 13.38
C ASN A 114 11.66 -4.97 13.44
N LEU A 115 11.49 -3.65 13.24
CA LEU A 115 10.18 -3.02 13.17
C LEU A 115 9.32 -3.62 12.03
N LEU A 116 9.92 -3.87 10.86
CA LEU A 116 9.22 -4.46 9.73
C LEU A 116 8.68 -5.87 10.00
N LYS A 117 9.27 -6.62 10.94
CA LYS A 117 8.80 -7.95 11.37
C LYS A 117 7.58 -7.92 12.29
N ILE A 118 7.24 -6.76 12.85
CA ILE A 118 6.12 -6.59 13.77
C ILE A 118 4.86 -6.19 12.98
N SER A 119 3.67 -6.54 13.48
CA SER A 119 2.40 -6.25 12.81
C SER A 119 2.16 -4.74 12.60
N PRO A 120 1.42 -4.35 11.55
CA PRO A 120 1.15 -2.94 11.24
C PRO A 120 0.56 -2.13 12.41
N LYS A 121 -0.37 -2.74 13.17
CA LYS A 121 -0.98 -2.11 14.35
C LYS A 121 0.06 -1.74 15.42
N LYS A 122 1.04 -2.62 15.65
CA LYS A 122 2.11 -2.38 16.63
C LYS A 122 3.14 -1.37 16.09
N ARG A 123 3.45 -1.42 14.79
CA ARG A 123 4.28 -0.39 14.14
C ARG A 123 3.68 1.01 14.28
N LYS A 124 2.37 1.14 14.07
CA LYS A 124 1.65 2.40 14.26
C LYS A 124 1.77 2.91 15.70
N ALA A 125 1.53 2.04 16.69
CA ALA A 125 1.66 2.43 18.10
C ALA A 125 3.07 2.92 18.45
N ILE A 126 4.12 2.31 17.88
CA ILE A 126 5.51 2.77 18.06
C ILE A 126 5.71 4.15 17.40
N GLY A 127 5.16 4.36 16.20
CA GLY A 127 5.19 5.66 15.53
C GLY A 127 4.51 6.76 16.36
N ASP A 128 3.32 6.47 16.90
CA ASP A 128 2.57 7.39 17.76
C ASP A 128 3.38 7.74 19.03
N MET A 129 4.05 6.76 19.65
CA MET A 129 4.93 7.01 20.81
C MET A 129 6.13 7.91 20.48
N ILE A 130 6.76 7.71 19.32
CA ILE A 130 7.89 8.54 18.87
C ILE A 130 7.43 9.99 18.66
N ALA A 131 6.27 10.19 18.03
CA ALA A 131 5.70 11.52 17.83
C ALA A 131 5.47 12.26 19.16
N THR A 132 4.88 11.59 20.15
CA THR A 132 4.64 12.18 21.48
C THR A 132 5.92 12.52 22.26
N LEU A 133 7.02 11.79 22.03
CA LEU A 133 8.33 12.12 22.61
C LEU A 133 8.92 13.37 21.96
N THR A 134 8.70 13.55 20.66
CA THR A 134 9.23 14.69 19.90
C THR A 134 8.52 16.00 20.29
N GLU A 135 7.21 15.94 20.58
CA GLU A 135 6.43 17.09 21.05
C GLU A 135 6.82 17.59 22.45
N LYS A 136 7.45 16.74 23.28
CA LYS A 136 7.85 17.10 24.65
C LYS A 136 9.22 17.76 24.75
N ASP A 137 10.02 17.69 23.69
CA ASP A 137 11.37 18.28 23.65
C ASP A 137 11.35 19.72 23.07
N GLU A 138 10.18 20.24 22.67
CA GLU A 138 9.98 21.62 22.20
C GLU A 138 9.41 22.59 23.27
N ASP A 139 9.20 22.11 24.51
CA ASP A 139 8.85 22.89 25.73
C ASP A 139 10.06 23.04 26.68
#